data_AF-A0A9D9GME7-F1
#
_entry.id   AF-A0A9D9GME7-F1
#
_cell.length_a   1.000
_cell.length_b   1.000
_cell.length_c   1.000
_cell.angle_alpha   90.00
_cell.angle_beta   90.00
_cell.angle_gamma   90.00
#
_symmetry.space_group_name_H-M   'P 1'
#
loop_
_entity.id
_entity.type
_entity.pdbx_description
1 polymer ?
#
loop_
_entity_poly.entity_id
_entity_poly.type
_entity_poly.pdbx_seq_one_letter_code
_entity_poly.pdbx_strand_id
1 'polypeptide(L)'
;MNNSTQRSIRWLSVAILFIATVYFAFLYSQTIDQLWIHKTVVWNRDKRVWQIFIIAGRFIASALLYVFCWIFLVRTNRSLKNGTIFPKSNVSLLRWTALVVALATFVQSNYGDVISGCQVSVLDGNTLFYPLVVLFFAGLYKIAYLTAKDSSLAI
;
A
#
# COMPACT_ATOMS: atom_id res chain seq x y z
N MET A 1 -0.33 -12.80 -27.00
CA MET A 1 -1.24 -11.86 -26.31
C MET A 1 -1.47 -10.66 -27.22
N ASN A 2 -2.72 -10.23 -27.41
CA ASN A 2 -3.04 -9.17 -28.37
C ASN A 2 -2.50 -7.80 -27.90
N ASN A 3 -2.07 -6.97 -28.86
CA ASN A 3 -1.57 -5.62 -28.60
C ASN A 3 -2.61 -4.73 -27.89
N SER A 4 -3.90 -4.94 -28.14
CA SER A 4 -4.99 -4.22 -27.47
C SER A 4 -5.05 -4.51 -25.97
N THR A 5 -4.87 -5.78 -25.56
CA THR A 5 -4.85 -6.20 -24.15
C THR A 5 -3.65 -5.59 -23.42
N GLN A 6 -2.45 -5.64 -24.03
CA GLN A 6 -1.26 -5.02 -23.46
C GLN A 6 -1.42 -3.52 -23.27
N ARG A 7 -2.00 -2.82 -24.26
CA ARG A 7 -2.24 -1.38 -24.20
C ARG A 7 -3.23 -1.03 -23.08
N SER A 8 -4.29 -1.83 -22.91
CA SER A 8 -5.29 -1.63 -21.86
C SER A 8 -4.69 -1.79 -20.46
N ILE A 9 -3.88 -2.83 -20.25
CA ILE A 9 -3.20 -3.04 -18.94
C ILE A 9 -2.23 -1.90 -18.62
N ARG A 10 -1.51 -1.37 -19.62
CA ARG A 10 -0.62 -0.22 -19.44
C ARG A 10 -1.39 1.03 -19.02
N TRP A 11 -2.50 1.34 -19.69
CA TRP A 11 -3.34 2.50 -19.33
C TRP A 11 -3.94 2.36 -17.93
N LEU A 12 -4.43 1.16 -17.58
CA LEU A 12 -4.91 0.88 -16.24
C LEU A 12 -3.80 1.08 -15.20
N SER A 13 -2.57 0.63 -15.49
CA SER A 13 -1.42 0.84 -14.60
C SER A 13 -1.10 2.32 -14.40
N VAL A 14 -1.18 3.13 -15.47
CA VAL A 14 -0.96 4.58 -15.39
C VAL A 14 -2.05 5.25 -14.57
N ALA A 15 -3.33 4.87 -14.77
CA ALA A 15 -4.45 5.40 -14.01
C ALA A 15 -4.33 5.07 -12.50
N ILE A 16 -3.96 3.84 -12.16
CA ILE A 16 -3.73 3.42 -10.77
C ILE A 16 -2.59 4.23 -10.15
N LEU A 17 -1.47 4.41 -10.86
CA LEU A 17 -0.36 5.23 -10.38
C LEU A 17 -0.79 6.67 -10.13
N PHE A 18 -1.52 7.28 -11.07
CA PHE A 18 -2.00 8.64 -10.92
C PHE A 18 -2.88 8.80 -9.67
N ILE A 19 -3.85 7.90 -9.47
CA ILE A 19 -4.71 7.90 -8.28
C ILE A 19 -3.87 7.73 -7.01
N ALA A 20 -2.90 6.81 -7.01
CA ALA A 20 -2.02 6.58 -5.87
C ALA A 20 -1.16 7.82 -5.56
N THR A 21 -0.64 8.52 -6.58
CA THR A 21 0.14 9.75 -6.41
C THR A 21 -0.72 10.88 -5.83
N VAL A 22 -1.93 11.08 -6.36
CA VAL A 22 -2.86 12.11 -5.87
C VAL A 22 -3.23 11.83 -4.40
N TYR A 23 -3.55 10.58 -4.08
CA TYR A 23 -3.87 10.18 -2.70
C TYR A 23 -2.68 10.37 -1.75
N PHE A 24 -1.47 9.98 -2.18
CA PHE A 24 -0.26 10.19 -1.39
C PHE A 24 0.02 11.68 -1.15
N ALA A 25 -0.12 12.52 -2.18
CA ALA A 25 0.04 13.97 -2.07
C ALA A 25 -0.99 14.59 -1.10
N PHE A 26 -2.24 14.12 -1.15
CA PHE A 26 -3.29 14.54 -0.22
C PHE A 26 -2.98 14.19 1.24
N LEU A 27 -2.53 12.96 1.51
CA LEU A 27 -2.14 12.57 2.87
C LEU A 27 -0.94 13.39 3.39
N TYR A 28 -0.01 13.70 2.49
CA TYR A 28 1.15 14.51 2.81
C TYR A 28 0.77 15.96 3.14
N SER A 29 -0.09 16.57 2.33
CA SER A 29 -0.56 17.94 2.58
C SER A 29 -1.34 18.04 3.88
N GLN A 30 -2.21 17.06 4.19
CA GLN A 30 -2.95 17.03 5.46
C GLN A 30 -2.00 16.95 6.66
N THR A 31 -0.94 16.14 6.56
CA THR A 31 0.02 15.97 7.65
C THR A 31 0.86 17.24 7.86
N ILE A 32 1.29 17.90 6.78
CA ILE A 32 2.00 19.19 6.86
C ILE A 32 1.11 20.25 7.49
N ASP A 33 -0.15 20.35 7.04
CA ASP A 33 -1.09 21.34 7.53
C ASP A 33 -1.28 21.25 9.05
N GLN A 34 -1.44 20.02 9.56
CA GLN A 34 -1.65 19.75 10.99
C GLN A 34 -0.39 19.97 11.85
N LEU A 35 0.81 19.73 11.28
CA LEU A 35 2.07 19.88 12.01
C LEU A 35 2.66 21.30 11.96
N TRP A 36 2.50 22.00 10.84
CA TRP A 36 3.22 23.25 10.57
C TRP A 36 2.33 24.47 10.42
N ILE A 37 1.20 24.34 9.71
CA ILE A 37 0.35 25.49 9.35
C ILE A 37 -0.58 25.82 10.50
N HIS A 38 -1.50 24.89 10.81
CA HIS A 38 -2.52 25.09 11.84
C HIS A 38 -2.09 24.56 13.22
N LYS A 39 -1.00 23.77 13.28
CA LYS A 39 -0.42 23.22 14.52
C LYS A 39 -1.47 22.59 15.44
N THR A 40 -2.36 21.79 14.86
CA THR A 40 -3.50 21.19 15.57
C THR A 40 -3.09 20.06 16.51
N VAL A 41 -1.83 19.62 16.48
CA VAL A 41 -1.32 18.54 17.32
C VAL A 41 -1.06 19.03 18.75
N VAL A 42 -1.80 18.47 19.70
CA VAL A 42 -1.59 18.70 21.13
C VAL A 42 -0.51 17.73 21.63
N TRP A 43 0.68 18.24 21.91
CA TRP A 43 1.81 17.42 22.39
C TRP A 43 1.67 17.10 23.87
N ASN A 44 1.58 15.81 24.19
CA ASN A 44 1.61 15.31 25.56
C ASN A 44 3.01 14.79 25.87
N ARG A 45 3.68 15.34 26.90
CA ARG A 45 5.07 14.97 27.24
C ARG A 45 5.22 13.48 27.56
N ASP A 46 4.26 12.90 28.27
CA ASP A 46 4.32 11.51 28.73
C ASP A 46 4.07 10.52 27.59
N LYS A 47 3.41 10.97 26.52
CA LYS A 47 3.00 10.14 25.37
C LYS A 47 3.70 10.54 24.08
N ARG A 48 4.71 11.42 24.16
CA ARG A 48 5.33 12.04 22.98
C ARG A 48 5.92 11.02 22.01
N VAL A 49 6.55 9.96 22.52
CA VAL A 49 7.14 8.88 21.70
C VAL A 49 6.05 8.16 20.90
N TRP A 50 4.92 7.85 21.54
CA TRP A 50 3.76 7.24 20.89
C TRP A 50 3.19 8.14 19.80
N GLN A 51 3.01 9.43 20.08
CA GLN A 51 2.50 10.40 19.10
C GLN A 51 3.43 10.50 17.89
N ILE A 52 4.75 10.57 18.11
CA ILE A 52 5.75 10.58 17.03
C ILE A 52 5.68 9.29 16.22
N PHE A 53 5.59 8.13 16.87
CA PHE A 53 5.46 6.84 16.19
C PHE A 53 4.24 6.79 15.27
N ILE A 54 3.07 7.21 15.74
CA ILE A 54 1.84 7.19 14.94
C ILE A 54 1.91 8.19 13.77
N ILE A 55 2.36 9.43 14.02
CA ILE A 55 2.47 10.46 12.98
C ILE A 55 3.50 10.06 11.92
N ALA A 56 4.71 9.69 12.34
CA ALA A 56 5.77 9.27 11.41
C ALA A 56 5.42 7.95 10.72
N GLY A 57 4.82 7.00 11.45
CA GLY A 57 4.37 5.73 10.92
C GLY A 57 3.34 5.88 9.82
N ARG A 58 2.39 6.82 9.96
CA ARG A 58 1.40 7.15 8.92
C ARG A 58 2.09 7.62 7.63
N PHE A 59 3.09 8.47 7.74
CA PHE A 59 3.84 8.97 6.59
C PHE A 59 4.68 7.85 5.93
N ILE A 60 5.47 7.13 6.73
CA ILE A 60 6.36 6.06 6.26
C ILE A 60 5.54 4.93 5.62
N ALA A 61 4.46 4.48 6.25
CA ALA A 61 3.64 3.41 5.72
C ALA A 61 2.97 3.81 4.40
N SER A 62 2.45 5.04 4.29
CA SER A 62 1.85 5.55 3.05
C SER A 62 2.87 5.63 1.91
N ALA A 63 4.09 6.11 2.20
CA ALA A 63 5.17 6.16 1.23
C ALA A 63 5.60 4.76 0.77
N LEU A 64 5.71 3.81 1.70
CA LEU A 64 6.02 2.41 1.38
C LEU A 64 4.93 1.76 0.50
N LEU A 65 3.64 1.99 0.79
CA LEU A 65 2.55 1.48 -0.04
C LEU A 65 2.59 2.06 -1.45
N TYR A 66 2.86 3.36 -1.58
CA TYR A 66 3.04 4.00 -2.88
C TYR A 66 4.21 3.39 -3.66
N VAL A 67 5.37 3.22 -3.03
CA VAL A 67 6.54 2.58 -3.64
C VAL A 67 6.25 1.13 -4.02
N PHE A 68 5.56 0.36 -3.19
CA PHE A 68 5.20 -1.02 -3.52
C PHE A 68 4.22 -1.09 -4.69
N CYS A 69 3.24 -0.20 -4.75
CA CYS A 69 2.34 -0.07 -5.89
C CYS A 69 3.12 0.22 -7.18
N TRP A 70 4.05 1.18 -7.13
CA TRP A 70 4.94 1.50 -8.25
C TRP A 70 5.76 0.30 -8.70
N ILE A 71 6.44 -0.38 -7.78
CA ILE A 71 7.26 -1.56 -8.08
C ILE A 71 6.39 -2.67 -8.70
N PHE A 72 5.20 -2.92 -8.15
CA PHE A 72 4.26 -3.92 -8.66
C PHE A 72 3.90 -3.66 -10.13
N LEU A 73 3.56 -2.41 -10.45
CA LEU A 73 3.15 -2.01 -11.79
C LEU A 73 4.32 -1.99 -12.79
N VAL A 74 5.50 -1.52 -12.38
CA VAL A 74 6.71 -1.56 -13.21
C VAL A 74 7.10 -3.01 -13.53
N ARG A 75 7.08 -3.91 -12.54
CA ARG A 75 7.37 -5.33 -12.73
C ARG A 75 6.35 -5.97 -13.67
N THR A 76 5.06 -5.69 -13.47
CA THR A 76 3.99 -6.18 -14.35
C THR A 76 4.21 -5.71 -15.79
N ASN A 77 4.42 -4.41 -16.01
CA ASN A 77 4.65 -3.86 -17.34
C ASN A 77 5.91 -4.41 -18.03
N ARG A 78 7.00 -4.62 -17.28
CA ARG A 78 8.23 -5.25 -17.81
C ARG A 78 7.99 -6.72 -18.17
N SER A 79 7.30 -7.46 -17.31
CA SER A 79 6.96 -8.87 -17.57
C SER A 79 6.03 -9.03 -18.78
N LEU A 80 5.06 -8.13 -18.96
CA LEU A 80 4.18 -8.14 -20.13
C LEU A 80 4.94 -7.96 -21.45
N LYS A 81 6.01 -7.15 -21.47
CA LYS A 81 6.90 -7.02 -22.65
C LYS A 81 7.63 -8.33 -22.96
N ASN A 82 7.90 -9.14 -21.95
CA ASN A 82 8.58 -10.44 -22.08
C ASN A 82 7.59 -11.61 -22.24
N GLY A 83 6.30 -11.34 -22.46
CA GLY A 83 5.26 -12.37 -22.63
C GLY A 83 4.79 -13.03 -21.32
N THR A 84 5.27 -12.59 -20.15
CA THR A 84 4.85 -13.13 -18.85
C THR A 84 3.76 -12.25 -18.23
N ILE A 85 2.60 -12.83 -17.92
CA ILE A 85 1.47 -12.08 -17.35
C ILE A 85 1.65 -11.86 -15.85
N PHE A 86 2.13 -12.87 -15.12
CA PHE A 86 2.26 -12.83 -13.65
C PHE A 86 3.71 -13.06 -13.21
N PRO A 87 4.52 -12.02 -12.98
CA PRO A 87 5.86 -12.19 -12.40
C PRO A 87 5.82 -12.79 -11.00
N LYS A 88 6.56 -13.88 -10.76
CA LYS A 88 6.72 -14.53 -9.44
C LYS A 88 7.14 -13.55 -8.33
N SER A 89 7.99 -12.58 -8.67
CA SER A 89 8.51 -11.58 -7.72
C SER A 89 7.42 -10.70 -7.10
N ASN A 90 6.25 -10.57 -7.74
CA ASN A 90 5.12 -9.83 -7.19
C ASN A 90 4.40 -10.57 -6.07
N VAL A 91 4.51 -11.91 -5.96
CA VAL A 91 3.94 -12.66 -4.83
C VAL A 91 4.55 -12.22 -3.50
N SER A 92 5.88 -12.11 -3.45
CA SER A 92 6.58 -11.65 -2.25
C SER A 92 6.26 -10.18 -1.96
N LEU A 93 6.19 -9.34 -3.00
CA LEU A 93 5.82 -7.93 -2.85
C LEU A 93 4.41 -7.76 -2.25
N LEU A 94 3.43 -8.54 -2.67
CA LEU A 94 2.07 -8.51 -2.11
C LEU A 94 2.03 -8.93 -0.64
N ARG A 95 2.85 -9.91 -0.23
CA ARG A 95 2.97 -10.30 1.19
C ARG A 95 3.56 -9.18 2.04
N TRP A 96 4.62 -8.53 1.55
CA TRP A 96 5.17 -7.34 2.21
C TRP A 96 4.16 -6.19 2.25
N THR A 97 3.37 -6.02 1.19
CA THR A 97 2.31 -5.02 1.14
C THR A 97 1.27 -5.27 2.23
N ALA A 98 0.88 -6.52 2.49
CA ALA A 98 -0.04 -6.82 3.58
C ALA A 98 0.48 -6.38 4.95
N LEU A 99 1.78 -6.58 5.23
CA LEU A 99 2.40 -6.10 6.47
C LEU A 99 2.36 -4.58 6.58
N VAL A 100 2.67 -3.87 5.49
CA VAL A 100 2.64 -2.40 5.47
C VAL A 100 1.19 -1.89 5.60
N VAL A 101 0.21 -2.58 5.01
CA VAL A 101 -1.22 -2.26 5.18
C VAL A 101 -1.64 -2.42 6.65
N ALA A 102 -1.15 -3.44 7.35
CA ALA A 102 -1.44 -3.62 8.78
C ALA A 102 -0.92 -2.44 9.60
N LEU A 103 0.33 -2.01 9.33
CA LEU A 103 0.89 -0.83 9.96
C LEU A 103 0.13 0.44 9.60
N ALA A 104 -0.20 0.64 8.31
CA ALA A 104 -0.90 1.83 7.81
C ALA A 104 -2.30 1.98 8.41
N THR A 105 -3.03 0.88 8.54
CA THR A 105 -4.38 0.86 9.12
C THR A 105 -4.32 1.10 10.62
N PHE A 106 -3.38 0.46 11.32
CA PHE A 106 -3.15 0.72 12.74
C PHE A 106 -2.85 2.19 13.03
N VAL A 107 -1.87 2.79 12.34
CA VAL A 107 -1.52 4.20 12.57
C VAL A 107 -2.66 5.15 12.18
N GLN A 108 -3.41 4.83 11.13
CA GLN A 108 -4.56 5.64 10.71
C GLN A 108 -5.71 5.59 11.72
N SER A 109 -6.03 4.42 12.28
CA SER A 109 -7.09 4.26 13.29
C SER A 109 -6.79 4.99 14.60
N ASN A 110 -5.51 5.21 14.91
CA ASN A 110 -5.06 5.90 16.12
C ASN A 110 -4.71 7.38 15.89
N TYR A 111 -4.74 7.84 14.64
CA TYR A 111 -4.24 9.16 14.27
C TYR A 111 -5.06 10.31 14.88
N GLY A 112 -6.39 10.22 14.86
CA GLY A 112 -7.27 11.26 15.41
C GLY A 112 -7.07 11.48 16.92
N ASP A 113 -6.95 10.39 17.67
CA ASP A 113 -6.71 10.44 19.11
C ASP A 113 -5.32 11.02 19.42
N VAL A 114 -4.31 10.63 18.64
CA VAL A 114 -2.94 11.14 18.77
C VAL A 114 -2.83 12.63 18.51
N ILE A 115 -3.55 13.17 17.51
CA ILE A 115 -3.59 14.63 17.28
C ILE A 115 -4.16 15.36 18.49
N SER A 116 -5.14 14.75 19.17
CA SER A 116 -5.82 15.32 20.34
C SER A 116 -5.01 15.18 21.65
N GLY A 117 -3.80 14.61 21.61
CA GLY A 117 -2.98 14.40 22.81
C GLY A 117 -3.34 13.14 23.60
N CYS A 118 -4.23 12.31 23.06
CA CYS A 118 -4.67 11.05 23.66
C CYS A 118 -3.76 9.89 23.21
N GLN A 119 -3.68 8.88 24.06
CA GLN A 119 -3.15 7.57 23.66
C GLN A 119 -4.32 6.62 23.75
N VAL A 120 -4.78 6.22 22.58
CA VAL A 120 -5.64 5.07 22.41
C VAL A 120 -4.85 4.11 21.54
N SER A 121 -5.00 2.82 21.83
CA SER A 121 -4.47 1.74 20.99
C SER A 121 -5.69 0.99 20.43
N VAL A 122 -6.34 1.60 19.46
CA VAL A 122 -7.43 0.99 18.71
C VAL A 122 -6.83 -0.07 17.79
N LEU A 123 -7.12 -1.32 18.10
CA LEU A 123 -6.92 -2.46 17.21
C LEU A 123 -8.31 -2.93 16.78
N ASP A 124 -8.87 -2.28 15.77
CA ASP A 124 -10.20 -2.60 15.26
C ASP A 124 -10.17 -3.75 14.25
N GLY A 125 -11.34 -4.30 13.93
CA GLY A 125 -11.46 -5.37 12.94
C GLY A 125 -10.86 -5.00 11.58
N ASN A 126 -10.87 -3.72 11.20
CA ASN A 126 -10.30 -3.24 9.94
C ASN A 126 -8.77 -3.36 9.90
N THR A 127 -8.11 -3.15 11.04
CA THR A 127 -6.66 -3.30 11.19
C THR A 127 -6.20 -4.72 10.82
N LEU A 128 -7.04 -5.73 11.02
CA LEU A 128 -6.77 -7.12 10.65
C LEU A 128 -7.37 -7.50 9.29
N PHE A 129 -8.55 -6.97 8.95
CA PHE A 129 -9.27 -7.33 7.74
C PHE A 129 -8.53 -6.93 6.47
N TYR A 130 -8.06 -5.69 6.35
CA TYR A 130 -7.40 -5.23 5.12
C TYR A 130 -6.10 -6.00 4.80
N PRO A 131 -5.20 -6.27 5.77
CA PRO A 131 -4.03 -7.13 5.53
C PRO A 131 -4.42 -8.54 5.06
N LEU A 132 -5.47 -9.13 5.65
CA LEU A 132 -5.94 -10.46 5.26
C LEU A 132 -6.45 -10.48 3.83
N VAL A 133 -7.18 -9.45 3.39
CA VAL A 133 -7.61 -9.30 2.00
C VAL A 133 -6.40 -9.24 1.05
N VAL A 134 -5.36 -8.48 1.39
CA VAL A 134 -4.13 -8.41 0.57
C VAL A 134 -3.38 -9.74 0.54
N LEU A 135 -3.33 -10.47 1.67
CA LEU A 135 -2.77 -11.83 1.71
C LEU A 135 -3.57 -12.82 0.86
N PHE A 136 -4.90 -12.72 0.88
CA PHE A 136 -5.77 -13.53 0.04
C PHE A 136 -5.48 -13.26 -1.45
N PHE A 137 -5.37 -11.99 -1.85
CA PHE A 137 -4.93 -11.61 -3.20
C PHE A 137 -3.53 -12.13 -3.53
N ALA A 138 -2.58 -12.12 -2.58
CA ALA A 138 -1.26 -12.70 -2.79
C ALA A 138 -1.32 -14.21 -3.06
N GLY A 139 -2.25 -14.92 -2.39
CA GLY A 139 -2.56 -16.33 -2.62
C GLY A 139 -3.11 -16.57 -4.02
N LEU A 140 -4.15 -15.83 -4.41
CA LEU A 140 -4.73 -15.91 -5.76
C LEU A 140 -3.69 -15.61 -6.85
N TYR A 141 -2.87 -14.56 -6.64
CA TYR A 141 -1.80 -14.21 -7.56
C TYR A 141 -0.77 -15.33 -7.70
N LYS A 142 -0.40 -16.01 -6.59
CA LYS A 142 0.50 -17.16 -6.63
C LYS A 142 -0.09 -18.30 -7.43
N ILE A 143 -1.38 -18.61 -7.26
CA ILE A 143 -2.07 -19.66 -8.03
C ILE A 143 -2.07 -19.30 -9.51
N ALA A 144 -2.47 -18.07 -9.87
CA ALA A 144 -2.46 -17.60 -11.26
C ALA A 144 -1.08 -17.70 -11.92
N TYR A 145 -0.02 -17.36 -11.18
CA TYR A 145 1.36 -17.54 -11.64
C TYR A 145 1.69 -19.02 -11.90
N LEU A 146 1.34 -19.94 -10.99
CA LEU A 146 1.62 -21.37 -11.15
C LEU A 146 0.86 -21.94 -12.35
N THR A 147 -0.44 -21.65 -12.47
CA THR A 147 -1.26 -22.09 -13.60
C THR A 147 -0.69 -21.57 -14.93
N ALA A 148 -0.31 -20.29 -15.00
CA ALA A 148 0.29 -19.73 -16.21
C ALA A 148 1.62 -20.41 -16.57
N LYS A 149 2.44 -20.75 -15.57
CA LYS A 149 3.69 -21.48 -15.78
C LYS A 149 3.43 -22.89 -16.29
N ASP A 150 2.50 -23.62 -15.68
CA ASP A 150 2.19 -25.00 -16.06
C ASP A 150 1.59 -25.07 -17.48
N SER A 151 0.70 -24.13 -17.83
CA SER A 151 0.19 -24.02 -19.20
C SER A 151 1.27 -23.69 -20.23
N SER A 152 2.28 -22.88 -19.87
CA SER A 152 3.39 -22.56 -20.77
C SER A 152 4.39 -23.72 -20.96
N LEU A 153 4.38 -24.70 -20.06
CA LEU A 153 5.20 -25.92 -20.16
C LEU A 153 4.49 -27.05 -20.93
N ALA A 154 3.17 -26.95 -21.09
CA ALA A 154 2.34 -27.92 -21.79
C ALA A 154 2.20 -27.64 -23.31
N ILE A 155 2.78 -26.54 -23.79
CA ILE A 155 2.84 -26.11 -25.20
C ILE A 155 4.29 -26.28 -25.68
#